data_AF-R7LHE1-F1
#
_entry.id   AF-R7LHE1-F1
#
_cell.length_a   1.000
_cell.length_b   1.000
_cell.length_c   1.000
_cell.angle_alpha   90.00
_cell.angle_beta   90.00
_cell.angle_gamma   90.00
#
_symmetry.space_group_name_H-M   'P 1'
#
loop_
_entity.id
_entity.type
_entity.pdbx_description
1 polymer ?
#
loop_
_entity_poly.entity_id
_entity_poly.type
_entity_poly.pdbx_seq_one_letter_code
_entity_poly.pdbx_strand_id
1 'polypeptide(L)'
;MSVNKPGLPKLNVKSEMQTSFKSALSSKLATTQRSSVSYGIFAQRSNSGVIHNPKAYLSPSTSATRHALLDNRVKVFNNNVPVSPTRVASSDNTNKYAAALVAMQALSQTISPLINSKADAKGDAKTNAKSSAEGAIGDLANAKNSAEIQKGLEKLGTELSGCETDITKAGETIESETKLKSEAETALQKAETGIESEKQNIQKQTGTITKLQSSIQTDKMTLSGLKAQLSTSGEMGKMALEQQISQLEAKINQQETQLKEAEQSKKASEDKIKNELEPEKEKQSKAIDSCKQNIETAEAKKKEAATKKEKLEASKGKYEKKLTDAQNKETKQLASLHTELANYAKQFQSESDAGKKNKISEKYVAKAKEYNELCKNTSVSGYTEVALDLNS
;
A
#
# COMPACT_ATOMS: atom_id res chain seq x y z
N MET A 1 -54.23 11.04 -47.73
CA MET A 1 -55.46 10.67 -46.98
C MET A 1 -55.64 9.17 -47.16
N SER A 2 -55.90 8.28 -46.19
CA SER A 2 -56.46 8.40 -44.86
C SER A 2 -56.18 7.08 -44.09
N VAL A 3 -55.53 7.21 -42.93
CA VAL A 3 -55.92 6.72 -41.58
C VAL A 3 -56.23 5.23 -41.31
N ASN A 4 -55.43 4.67 -40.37
CA ASN A 4 -55.71 3.70 -39.27
C ASN A 4 -56.79 2.61 -39.42
N LYS A 5 -56.48 1.37 -38.97
CA LYS A 5 -56.68 0.94 -37.56
C LYS A 5 -56.17 -0.49 -37.26
N PRO A 6 -55.92 -0.83 -35.97
CA PRO A 6 -55.08 -1.93 -35.50
C PRO A 6 -55.86 -3.19 -35.08
N GLY A 7 -55.19 -4.35 -35.03
CA GLY A 7 -55.71 -5.57 -34.39
C GLY A 7 -54.72 -6.75 -34.39
N LEU A 8 -54.15 -7.06 -33.23
CA LEU A 8 -53.66 -8.41 -32.85
C LEU A 8 -54.87 -9.25 -32.38
N PRO A 9 -54.81 -10.58 -32.15
CA PRO A 9 -53.77 -11.60 -32.41
C PRO A 9 -54.33 -12.91 -33.05
N LYS A 10 -53.49 -13.81 -33.59
CA LYS A 10 -53.77 -15.27 -33.55
C LYS A 10 -52.48 -16.08 -33.40
N LEU A 11 -52.30 -16.65 -32.21
CA LEU A 11 -51.44 -17.83 -32.01
C LEU A 11 -52.01 -18.97 -32.85
N ASN A 12 -51.20 -19.54 -33.73
CA ASN A 12 -51.45 -20.85 -34.33
C ASN A 12 -50.31 -21.78 -33.91
N VAL A 13 -50.46 -22.39 -32.75
CA VAL A 13 -49.64 -23.54 -32.34
C VAL A 13 -50.35 -24.78 -32.88
N LYS A 14 -49.70 -25.53 -33.78
CA LYS A 14 -50.02 -26.94 -34.03
C LYS A 14 -48.92 -27.79 -33.41
N SER A 15 -49.36 -28.74 -32.60
CA SER A 15 -48.62 -29.79 -31.90
C SER A 15 -47.76 -30.63 -32.87
N GLU A 16 -46.69 -31.31 -32.46
CA GLU A 16 -46.59 -32.34 -31.43
C GLU A 16 -45.14 -32.55 -30.93
N MET A 17 -45.01 -32.75 -29.60
CA MET A 17 -44.08 -33.66 -28.86
C MET A 17 -42.54 -33.57 -29.08
N GLN A 18 -41.64 -33.65 -28.09
CA GLN A 18 -41.64 -34.18 -26.72
C GLN A 18 -40.67 -33.36 -25.85
N THR A 19 -41.11 -32.99 -24.65
CA THR A 19 -40.30 -32.37 -23.60
C THR A 19 -39.38 -33.39 -22.93
N SER A 20 -38.06 -33.19 -22.97
CA SER A 20 -37.14 -33.95 -22.13
C SER A 20 -37.07 -33.36 -20.71
N PHE A 21 -36.88 -34.23 -19.71
CA PHE A 21 -36.81 -33.95 -18.27
C PHE A 21 -35.82 -32.81 -17.88
N LYS A 22 -34.87 -32.46 -18.77
CA LYS A 22 -33.92 -31.35 -18.59
C LYS A 22 -34.53 -29.96 -18.77
N SER A 23 -35.60 -29.78 -19.58
CA SER A 23 -36.28 -28.48 -19.72
C SER A 23 -37.15 -28.11 -18.53
N ALA A 24 -37.69 -29.11 -17.81
CA ALA A 24 -38.51 -28.88 -16.62
C ALA A 24 -37.68 -28.39 -15.41
N LEU A 25 -36.41 -28.79 -15.31
CA LEU A 25 -35.48 -28.33 -14.27
C LEU A 25 -34.95 -26.91 -14.53
N SER A 26 -34.70 -26.54 -15.79
CA SER A 26 -34.32 -25.17 -16.19
C SER A 26 -35.41 -24.14 -15.86
N SER A 27 -36.68 -24.49 -16.08
CA SER A 27 -37.81 -23.62 -15.78
C SER A 27 -38.11 -23.46 -14.29
N LYS A 28 -37.60 -24.32 -13.39
CA LYS A 28 -37.77 -24.15 -11.95
C LYS A 28 -36.64 -23.36 -11.29
N LEU A 29 -35.47 -23.23 -11.93
CA LEU A 29 -34.39 -22.38 -11.44
C LEU A 29 -34.49 -20.94 -11.93
N ALA A 30 -35.20 -20.70 -13.04
CA ALA A 30 -35.37 -19.38 -13.65
C ALA A 30 -36.48 -18.50 -13.02
N THR A 31 -37.34 -19.04 -12.14
CA THR A 31 -38.52 -18.32 -11.62
C THR A 31 -38.47 -17.94 -10.15
N THR A 32 -37.32 -18.00 -9.48
CA THR A 32 -37.18 -17.36 -8.17
C THR A 32 -36.65 -15.94 -8.35
N GLN A 33 -37.56 -14.99 -8.59
CA GLN A 33 -37.24 -13.58 -8.51
C GLN A 33 -36.85 -13.19 -7.07
N ARG A 34 -35.70 -12.51 -6.99
CA ARG A 34 -35.36 -11.41 -6.06
C ARG A 34 -35.58 -11.62 -4.55
N SER A 35 -34.48 -11.63 -3.81
CA SER A 35 -34.32 -10.71 -2.68
C SER A 35 -32.84 -10.38 -2.44
N SER A 36 -32.59 -9.11 -2.11
CA SER A 36 -31.35 -8.49 -1.58
C SER A 36 -30.07 -8.46 -2.45
N VAL A 37 -29.71 -7.23 -2.84
CA VAL A 37 -28.38 -6.59 -2.90
C VAL A 37 -27.15 -7.52 -3.01
N SER A 38 -26.42 -7.45 -4.13
CA SER A 38 -24.95 -7.56 -4.12
C SER A 38 -24.32 -6.95 -5.38
N TYR A 39 -23.29 -6.14 -5.17
CA TYR A 39 -22.37 -5.66 -6.19
C TYR A 39 -21.63 -6.86 -6.81
N GLY A 40 -21.70 -7.01 -8.13
CA GLY A 40 -21.02 -8.09 -8.83
C GLY A 40 -20.87 -7.80 -10.31
N ILE A 41 -19.69 -7.32 -10.68
CA ILE A 41 -19.22 -7.12 -12.07
C ILE A 41 -19.30 -8.45 -12.81
N PHE A 42 -20.18 -8.61 -13.80
CA PHE A 42 -19.99 -9.60 -14.86
C PHE A 42 -20.50 -9.10 -16.22
N ALA A 43 -19.52 -8.68 -17.01
CA ALA A 43 -19.37 -8.83 -18.46
C ALA A 43 -20.65 -8.99 -19.31
N GLN A 44 -20.99 -7.91 -19.99
CA GLN A 44 -21.79 -7.90 -21.21
C GLN A 44 -21.13 -8.84 -22.24
N ARG A 45 -21.75 -10.00 -22.49
CA ARG A 45 -21.28 -10.98 -23.49
C ARG A 45 -21.70 -10.50 -24.88
N SER A 46 -20.77 -9.89 -25.61
CA SER A 46 -20.94 -9.62 -27.04
C SER A 46 -20.50 -10.85 -27.84
N ASN A 47 -21.36 -11.27 -28.77
CA ASN A 47 -21.16 -12.22 -29.87
C ASN A 47 -21.34 -13.73 -29.61
N SER A 48 -22.47 -14.27 -30.07
CA SER A 48 -22.97 -15.64 -29.89
C SER A 48 -22.65 -16.57 -31.07
N GLY A 49 -21.45 -16.49 -31.66
CA GLY A 49 -21.14 -17.20 -32.91
C GLY A 49 -19.84 -18.01 -32.94
N VAL A 50 -18.98 -17.98 -31.91
CA VAL A 50 -17.66 -18.63 -31.97
C VAL A 50 -17.50 -19.59 -30.80
N ILE A 51 -17.39 -20.89 -31.11
CA ILE A 51 -17.02 -21.92 -30.15
C ILE A 51 -15.53 -21.77 -29.85
N HIS A 52 -15.20 -21.18 -28.70
CA HIS A 52 -13.82 -21.08 -28.24
C HIS A 52 -13.40 -22.38 -27.54
N ASN A 53 -12.41 -23.07 -28.11
CA ASN A 53 -11.78 -24.26 -27.54
C ASN A 53 -11.15 -23.93 -26.16
N PRO A 54 -11.61 -24.54 -25.05
CA PRO A 54 -11.12 -24.23 -23.71
C PRO A 54 -9.66 -24.62 -23.46
N LYS A 55 -9.02 -25.39 -24.36
CA LYS A 55 -7.60 -25.74 -24.23
C LYS A 55 -6.64 -24.60 -24.63
N ALA A 56 -7.10 -23.56 -25.32
CA ALA A 56 -6.28 -22.40 -25.69
C ALA A 56 -6.19 -21.31 -24.59
N TYR A 57 -6.99 -21.41 -23.52
CA TYR A 57 -7.06 -20.44 -22.42
C TYR A 57 -6.23 -20.82 -21.18
N LEU A 58 -5.26 -21.72 -21.35
CA LEU A 58 -4.23 -21.97 -20.34
C LEU A 58 -2.94 -21.27 -20.75
N SER A 59 -2.97 -19.93 -20.79
CA SER A 59 -1.74 -19.14 -20.78
C SER A 59 -1.24 -19.01 -19.34
N PRO A 60 0.06 -18.82 -19.09
CA PRO A 60 0.63 -18.65 -17.75
C PRO A 60 -0.07 -17.57 -16.90
N SER A 61 -0.76 -16.63 -17.54
CA SER A 61 -1.46 -15.51 -16.91
C SER A 61 -2.64 -15.91 -16.03
N THR A 62 -3.40 -16.97 -16.35
CA THR A 62 -4.54 -17.42 -15.53
C THR A 62 -4.11 -18.31 -14.36
N SER A 63 -2.92 -18.91 -14.46
CA SER A 63 -2.28 -19.64 -13.35
C SER A 63 -1.82 -18.68 -12.26
N ALA A 64 -1.15 -17.58 -12.64
CA ALA A 64 -0.63 -16.59 -11.69
C ALA A 64 -1.73 -15.93 -10.83
N THR A 65 -2.89 -15.62 -11.41
CA THR A 65 -4.02 -15.03 -10.66
C THR A 65 -4.67 -16.02 -9.69
N ARG A 66 -4.68 -17.32 -10.01
CA ARG A 66 -5.17 -18.36 -9.09
C ARG A 66 -4.15 -18.70 -8.00
N HIS A 67 -2.85 -18.68 -8.29
CA HIS A 67 -1.80 -18.85 -7.29
C HIS A 67 -1.80 -17.71 -6.26
N ALA A 68 -1.91 -16.45 -6.68
CA ALA A 68 -1.96 -15.30 -5.77
C ALA A 68 -3.19 -15.32 -4.81
N LEU A 69 -4.32 -15.89 -5.26
CA LEU A 69 -5.52 -16.04 -4.43
C LEU A 69 -5.48 -17.27 -3.51
N LEU A 70 -4.69 -18.29 -3.85
CA LEU A 70 -4.51 -19.50 -3.04
C LEU A 70 -3.37 -19.34 -2.01
N ASP A 71 -2.34 -18.54 -2.31
CA ASP A 71 -1.18 -18.31 -1.44
C ASP A 71 -1.49 -17.39 -0.25
N ASN A 72 -2.60 -16.62 -0.29
CA ASN A 72 -3.08 -15.79 0.81
C ASN A 72 -4.13 -16.47 1.71
N ARG A 73 -4.45 -17.75 1.46
CA ARG A 73 -5.21 -18.54 2.45
C ARG A 73 -4.23 -19.07 3.49
N VAL A 74 -4.30 -18.53 4.69
CA VAL A 74 -3.73 -19.13 5.91
C VAL A 74 -4.14 -20.60 5.95
N LYS A 75 -3.19 -21.52 5.71
CA LYS A 75 -3.36 -22.92 6.07
C LYS A 75 -3.35 -22.98 7.59
N VAL A 76 -4.53 -23.08 8.20
CA VAL A 76 -4.66 -23.53 9.58
C VAL A 76 -4.24 -24.99 9.58
N PHE A 77 -3.01 -25.27 9.99
CA PHE A 77 -2.56 -26.63 10.24
C PHE A 77 -3.20 -27.11 11.54
N ASN A 78 -4.11 -28.07 11.43
CA ASN A 78 -4.60 -28.81 12.58
C ASN A 78 -3.45 -29.68 13.09
N ASN A 79 -2.98 -29.40 14.31
CA ASN A 79 -1.76 -29.94 14.89
C ASN A 79 -1.96 -31.36 15.47
N ASN A 80 -2.46 -32.32 14.67
CA ASN A 80 -2.71 -33.66 15.20
C ASN A 80 -2.66 -34.84 14.20
N VAL A 81 -1.57 -35.00 13.43
CA VAL A 81 -1.24 -36.29 12.80
C VAL A 81 0.28 -36.49 12.71
N PRO A 82 0.86 -37.59 13.22
CA PRO A 82 2.28 -37.88 13.17
C PRO A 82 2.64 -38.73 11.94
N VAL A 83 2.81 -38.13 10.76
CA VAL A 83 3.50 -38.83 9.65
C VAL A 83 4.20 -37.81 8.75
N SER A 84 5.53 -37.85 8.75
CA SER A 84 6.37 -37.13 7.79
C SER A 84 6.11 -37.59 6.34
N PRO A 85 6.32 -36.71 5.35
CA PRO A 85 7.08 -37.17 4.20
C PRO A 85 8.17 -36.18 3.78
N THR A 86 9.38 -36.71 3.80
CA THR A 86 10.42 -36.67 2.76
C THR A 86 10.49 -35.46 1.84
N ARG A 87 11.62 -34.76 1.96
CA ARG A 87 12.15 -33.69 1.09
C ARG A 87 11.97 -34.00 -0.41
N VAL A 88 11.48 -33.00 -1.14
CA VAL A 88 11.84 -32.78 -2.56
C VAL A 88 12.71 -31.54 -2.61
N ALA A 89 13.92 -31.69 -3.13
CA ALA A 89 14.89 -30.61 -3.30
C ALA A 89 14.38 -29.60 -4.34
N SER A 90 14.18 -28.36 -3.90
CA SER A 90 14.12 -27.18 -4.76
C SER A 90 15.19 -26.22 -4.26
N SER A 91 16.14 -25.89 -5.13
CA SER A 91 17.34 -25.12 -4.84
C SER A 91 17.15 -23.61 -4.97
N ASP A 92 15.99 -23.08 -4.58
CA ASP A 92 15.75 -21.61 -4.51
C ASP A 92 14.73 -21.28 -3.40
N ASN A 93 15.05 -21.68 -2.17
CA ASN A 93 14.23 -21.36 -1.00
C ASN A 93 14.96 -20.33 -0.13
N THR A 94 15.13 -19.11 -0.64
CA THR A 94 15.40 -17.98 0.26
C THR A 94 14.13 -17.76 1.07
N ASN A 95 14.13 -18.32 2.29
CA ASN A 95 13.07 -18.14 3.26
C ASN A 95 12.81 -16.62 3.37
N LYS A 96 11.61 -16.15 3.02
CA LYS A 96 11.28 -14.70 2.97
C LYS A 96 11.55 -14.01 4.32
N TYR A 97 11.53 -14.77 5.41
CA TYR A 97 11.97 -14.34 6.75
C TYR A 97 13.49 -14.15 6.86
N ALA A 98 14.29 -15.04 6.28
CA ALA A 98 15.75 -14.89 6.22
C ALA A 98 16.17 -13.76 5.29
N ALA A 99 15.49 -13.59 4.14
CA ALA A 99 15.71 -12.44 3.25
C ALA A 99 15.34 -11.12 3.93
N ALA A 100 14.25 -11.07 4.71
CA ALA A 100 13.88 -9.89 5.51
C ALA A 100 14.87 -9.62 6.66
N LEU A 101 15.44 -10.65 7.28
CA LEU A 101 16.48 -10.52 8.32
C LEU A 101 17.82 -10.04 7.74
N VAL A 102 18.21 -10.56 6.57
CA VAL A 102 19.42 -10.13 5.85
C VAL A 102 19.25 -8.71 5.30
N ALA A 103 18.06 -8.36 4.80
CA ALA A 103 17.74 -6.98 4.41
C ALA A 103 17.77 -6.02 5.60
N MET A 104 17.28 -6.44 6.78
CA MET A 104 17.38 -5.65 8.02
C MET A 104 18.84 -5.51 8.50
N GLN A 105 19.67 -6.55 8.39
CA GLN A 105 21.11 -6.45 8.68
C GLN A 105 21.82 -5.54 7.68
N ALA A 106 21.50 -5.62 6.39
CA ALA A 106 22.04 -4.73 5.35
C ALA A 106 21.60 -3.27 5.54
N LEU A 107 20.35 -3.02 5.96
CA LEU A 107 19.85 -1.67 6.30
C LEU A 107 20.59 -1.10 7.52
N SER A 108 20.89 -1.93 8.53
CA SER A 108 21.67 -1.50 9.71
C SER A 108 23.11 -1.09 9.35
N GLN A 109 23.70 -1.70 8.32
CA GLN A 109 25.05 -1.38 7.84
C GLN A 109 25.07 -0.21 6.84
N THR A 110 23.99 0.01 6.09
CA THR A 110 23.90 1.12 5.11
C THR A 110 23.38 2.43 5.70
N ILE A 111 22.65 2.42 6.82
CA ILE A 111 22.23 3.65 7.52
C ILE A 111 23.38 4.24 8.37
N SER A 112 24.35 3.41 8.77
CA SER A 112 25.43 3.83 9.68
C SER A 112 26.44 4.87 9.13
N PRO A 113 26.64 5.11 7.81
CA PRO A 113 27.48 6.20 7.34
C PRO A 113 26.72 7.46 6.88
N LEU A 114 25.42 7.40 6.56
CA LEU A 114 24.71 8.56 5.97
C LEU A 114 24.25 9.63 6.99
N ILE A 115 24.34 9.36 8.29
CA ILE A 115 23.99 10.34 9.35
C ILE A 115 25.22 11.15 9.80
N ASN A 116 26.44 10.76 9.41
CA ASN A 116 27.66 11.52 9.71
C ASN A 116 28.20 12.23 8.46
N SER A 117 27.50 13.25 7.97
CA SER A 117 28.16 14.27 7.16
C SER A 117 27.68 15.68 7.53
N LYS A 118 28.62 16.41 8.15
CA LYS A 118 28.67 17.85 8.43
C LYS A 118 27.62 18.46 9.38
N ALA A 119 28.01 18.51 10.65
CA ALA A 119 27.87 19.74 11.44
C ALA A 119 29.10 19.87 12.35
N ASP A 120 30.04 20.72 11.93
CA ASP A 120 31.11 21.22 12.81
C ASP A 120 30.47 22.15 13.86
N ALA A 121 30.27 21.64 15.07
CA ALA A 121 30.07 22.47 16.26
C ALA A 121 30.63 21.72 17.48
N LYS A 122 31.63 22.33 18.10
CA LYS A 122 32.31 21.83 19.30
C LYS A 122 31.34 21.75 20.47
N GLY A 123 31.40 20.62 21.17
CA GLY A 123 31.02 20.48 22.58
C GLY A 123 29.53 20.31 22.84
N ASP A 124 29.08 19.06 22.86
CA ASP A 124 28.41 18.54 24.06
C ASP A 124 28.37 17.01 24.07
N ALA A 125 28.33 16.45 25.28
CA ALA A 125 28.56 15.04 25.55
C ALA A 125 27.55 14.10 24.84
N LYS A 126 28.07 13.16 24.05
CA LYS A 126 27.31 12.02 23.51
C LYS A 126 26.89 11.09 24.65
N THR A 127 25.64 11.22 25.13
CA THR A 127 24.93 10.07 25.71
C THR A 127 24.33 9.25 24.57
N ASN A 128 24.92 8.07 24.35
CA ASN A 128 24.37 7.02 23.48
C ASN A 128 22.94 6.66 23.94
N ALA A 129 21.93 7.18 23.26
CA ALA A 129 20.55 6.74 23.41
C ALA A 129 20.39 5.40 22.67
N LYS A 130 20.64 4.31 23.39
CA LYS A 130 20.32 2.95 22.95
C LYS A 130 18.80 2.77 23.07
N SER A 131 18.13 2.58 21.93
CA SER A 131 16.82 1.93 21.75
C SER A 131 15.73 2.26 22.80
N SER A 132 14.81 3.13 22.41
CA SER A 132 13.67 3.63 23.19
C SER A 132 12.57 2.60 23.49
N ALA A 133 12.83 1.29 23.40
CA ALA A 133 11.94 0.24 23.91
C ALA A 133 12.47 -0.36 25.23
N GLU A 134 13.76 -0.20 25.53
CA GLU A 134 14.36 -0.71 26.77
C GLU A 134 14.21 0.25 27.96
N GLY A 135 13.82 1.51 27.71
CA GLY A 135 13.64 2.53 28.75
C GLY A 135 12.47 2.23 29.69
N ALA A 136 11.23 2.30 29.21
CA ALA A 136 10.05 2.08 30.05
C ALA A 136 9.95 0.62 30.58
N ILE A 137 10.32 -0.37 29.76
CA ILE A 137 10.38 -1.78 30.21
C ILE A 137 11.48 -1.97 31.26
N GLY A 138 12.62 -1.30 31.12
CA GLY A 138 13.73 -1.32 32.06
C GLY A 138 13.37 -0.67 33.40
N ASP A 139 12.72 0.50 33.36
CA ASP A 139 12.17 1.17 34.55
C ASP A 139 11.21 0.22 35.30
N LEU A 140 10.29 -0.41 34.57
CA LEU A 140 9.34 -1.40 35.11
C LEU A 140 10.02 -2.65 35.68
N ALA A 141 11.13 -3.10 35.09
CA ALA A 141 11.88 -4.26 35.56
C ALA A 141 12.54 -3.99 36.92
N ASN A 142 12.94 -2.75 37.17
CA ASN A 142 13.64 -2.33 38.38
C ASN A 142 12.72 -1.79 39.48
N ALA A 143 11.43 -1.60 39.18
CA ALA A 143 10.45 -1.08 40.12
C ALA A 143 10.28 -2.01 41.34
N LYS A 144 10.37 -1.43 42.54
CA LYS A 144 10.37 -2.17 43.82
C LYS A 144 9.05 -2.13 44.56
N ASN A 145 8.20 -1.17 44.25
CA ASN A 145 6.93 -0.91 44.91
C ASN A 145 5.85 -0.58 43.88
N SER A 146 4.59 -0.59 44.32
CA SER A 146 3.47 -0.39 43.41
C SER A 146 3.43 1.01 42.80
N ALA A 147 3.91 2.06 43.50
CA ALA A 147 3.97 3.42 42.97
C ALA A 147 4.93 3.56 41.79
N GLU A 148 6.12 2.94 41.87
CA GLU A 148 7.09 2.89 40.76
C GLU A 148 6.56 2.08 39.57
N ILE A 149 5.88 0.95 39.84
CA ILE A 149 5.26 0.14 38.77
C ILE A 149 4.18 0.95 38.05
N GLN A 150 3.33 1.68 38.78
CA GLN A 150 2.28 2.51 38.19
C GLN A 150 2.87 3.60 37.27
N LYS A 151 3.87 4.35 37.74
CA LYS A 151 4.57 5.36 36.92
C LYS A 151 5.22 4.75 35.67
N GLY A 152 5.82 3.56 35.80
CA GLY A 152 6.40 2.83 34.67
C GLY A 152 5.34 2.41 33.64
N LEU A 153 4.16 1.98 34.09
CA LEU A 153 3.04 1.62 33.23
C LEU A 153 2.46 2.84 32.47
N GLU A 154 2.42 4.01 33.10
CA GLU A 154 2.02 5.26 32.44
C GLU A 154 2.99 5.67 31.32
N LYS A 155 4.31 5.59 31.58
CA LYS A 155 5.34 5.80 30.54
C LYS A 155 5.20 4.81 29.39
N LEU A 156 5.02 3.52 29.71
CA LEU A 156 4.81 2.48 28.71
C LEU A 156 3.55 2.74 27.87
N GLY A 157 2.46 3.23 28.50
CA GLY A 157 1.26 3.66 27.79
C GLY A 157 1.52 4.79 26.80
N THR A 158 2.34 5.77 27.18
CA THR A 158 2.75 6.86 26.29
C THR A 158 3.56 6.35 25.09
N GLU A 159 4.50 5.42 25.31
CA GLU A 159 5.26 4.79 24.21
C GLU A 159 4.36 3.97 23.27
N LEU A 160 3.34 3.29 23.79
CA LEU A 160 2.35 2.56 22.98
C LEU A 160 1.56 3.50 22.07
N SER A 161 1.05 4.61 22.61
CA SER A 161 0.35 5.63 21.82
C SER A 161 1.26 6.26 20.76
N GLY A 162 2.55 6.43 21.07
CA GLY A 162 3.57 6.84 20.09
C GLY A 162 3.67 5.84 18.93
N CYS A 163 3.76 4.54 19.22
CA CYS A 163 3.81 3.50 18.19
C CYS A 163 2.53 3.48 17.32
N GLU A 164 1.35 3.66 17.91
CA GLU A 164 0.09 3.75 17.16
C GLU A 164 0.05 4.95 16.22
N THR A 165 0.56 6.09 16.67
CA THR A 165 0.70 7.29 15.85
C THR A 165 1.63 7.06 14.67
N ASP A 166 2.79 6.42 14.90
CA ASP A 166 3.77 6.11 13.85
C ASP A 166 3.23 5.11 12.83
N ILE A 167 2.50 4.08 13.27
CA ILE A 167 1.81 3.13 12.39
C ILE A 167 0.78 3.84 11.51
N THR A 168 0.03 4.78 12.10
CA THR A 168 -1.02 5.53 11.39
C THR A 168 -0.42 6.43 10.32
N LYS A 169 0.58 7.25 10.67
CA LYS A 169 1.31 8.13 9.73
C LYS A 169 1.97 7.35 8.60
N ALA A 170 2.59 6.21 8.91
CA ALA A 170 3.15 5.34 7.89
C ALA A 170 2.07 4.77 6.96
N GLY A 171 0.89 4.42 7.51
CA GLY A 171 -0.27 4.00 6.72
C GLY A 171 -0.78 5.08 5.76
N GLU A 172 -0.92 6.32 6.23
CA GLU A 172 -1.32 7.47 5.41
C GLU A 172 -0.32 7.76 4.29
N THR A 173 0.97 7.64 4.58
CA THR A 173 2.05 7.79 3.59
C THR A 173 1.93 6.71 2.50
N ILE A 174 1.75 5.44 2.90
CA ILE A 174 1.57 4.33 1.94
C ILE A 174 0.34 4.59 1.04
N GLU A 175 -0.78 5.01 1.62
CA GLU A 175 -2.01 5.24 0.86
C GLU A 175 -1.86 6.40 -0.15
N SER A 176 -1.31 7.53 0.30
CA SER A 176 -1.09 8.70 -0.56
C SER A 176 -0.12 8.41 -1.70
N GLU A 177 1.03 7.80 -1.40
CA GLU A 177 2.02 7.41 -2.42
C GLU A 177 1.47 6.35 -3.38
N THR A 178 0.61 5.43 -2.91
CA THR A 178 -0.04 4.45 -3.78
C THR A 178 -1.00 5.12 -4.78
N LYS A 179 -1.73 6.16 -4.35
CA LYS A 179 -2.60 6.95 -5.25
C LYS A 179 -1.77 7.70 -6.29
N LEU A 180 -0.74 8.40 -5.86
CA LEU A 180 0.18 9.13 -6.77
C LEU A 180 0.84 8.19 -7.78
N LYS A 181 1.28 7.01 -7.32
CA LYS A 181 1.84 5.99 -8.21
C LYS A 181 0.84 5.54 -9.27
N SER A 182 -0.42 5.30 -8.91
CA SER A 182 -1.46 4.87 -9.85
C SER A 182 -1.80 5.95 -10.88
N GLU A 183 -1.83 7.22 -10.46
CA GLU A 183 -1.99 8.36 -11.36
C GLU A 183 -0.82 8.48 -12.34
N ALA A 184 0.41 8.32 -11.85
CA ALA A 184 1.62 8.34 -12.66
C ALA A 184 1.68 7.16 -13.65
N GLU A 185 1.29 5.94 -13.23
CA GLU A 185 1.18 4.76 -14.11
C GLU A 185 0.16 5.00 -15.24
N THR A 186 -0.98 5.62 -14.92
CA THR A 186 -1.99 5.97 -15.92
C THR A 186 -1.49 7.02 -16.91
N ALA A 187 -0.79 8.05 -16.42
CA ALA A 187 -0.18 9.08 -17.25
C ALA A 187 0.94 8.50 -18.15
N LEU A 188 1.77 7.62 -17.61
CA LEU A 188 2.81 6.90 -18.34
C LEU A 188 2.21 6.09 -19.50
N GLN A 189 1.14 5.33 -19.22
CA GLN A 189 0.47 4.53 -20.26
C GLN A 189 -0.12 5.41 -21.37
N LYS A 190 -0.68 6.57 -21.04
CA LYS A 190 -1.17 7.55 -22.03
C LYS A 190 -0.03 8.08 -22.90
N ALA A 191 1.11 8.44 -22.29
CA ALA A 191 2.28 8.90 -23.03
C ALA A 191 2.81 7.82 -23.98
N GLU A 192 2.92 6.57 -23.52
CA GLU A 192 3.36 5.45 -24.34
C GLU A 192 2.41 5.15 -25.51
N THR A 193 1.10 5.18 -25.25
CA THR A 193 0.09 5.02 -26.31
C THR A 193 0.15 6.17 -27.32
N GLY A 194 0.38 7.40 -26.85
CA GLY A 194 0.61 8.58 -27.68
C GLY A 194 1.83 8.40 -28.59
N ILE A 195 2.97 7.95 -28.04
CA ILE A 195 4.20 7.71 -28.82
C ILE A 195 3.94 6.69 -29.92
N GLU A 196 3.25 5.60 -29.60
CA GLU A 196 2.94 4.55 -30.58
C GLU A 196 2.04 5.06 -31.71
N SER A 197 1.02 5.85 -31.37
CA SER A 197 0.15 6.50 -32.36
C SER A 197 0.93 7.44 -33.29
N GLU A 198 1.81 8.28 -32.73
CA GLU A 198 2.64 9.21 -33.52
C GLU A 198 3.66 8.45 -34.39
N LYS A 199 4.24 7.35 -33.91
CA LYS A 199 5.11 6.47 -34.72
C LYS A 199 4.38 5.87 -35.92
N GLN A 200 3.14 5.42 -35.73
CA GLN A 200 2.31 4.93 -36.84
C GLN A 200 2.01 6.04 -37.85
N ASN A 201 1.78 7.29 -37.40
CA ASN A 201 1.61 8.42 -38.31
C ASN A 201 2.89 8.70 -39.11
N ILE A 202 4.06 8.75 -38.45
CA ILE A 202 5.37 8.92 -39.10
C ILE A 202 5.58 7.85 -40.18
N GLN A 203 5.24 6.58 -39.89
CA GLN A 203 5.37 5.49 -40.84
C GLN A 203 4.45 5.68 -42.06
N LYS A 204 3.19 6.08 -41.84
CA LYS A 204 2.23 6.39 -42.92
C LYS A 204 2.73 7.54 -43.79
N GLN A 205 3.15 8.65 -43.18
CA GLN A 205 3.67 9.81 -43.92
C GLN A 205 4.94 9.47 -44.68
N THR A 206 5.85 8.69 -44.09
CA THR A 206 7.06 8.21 -44.79
C THR A 206 6.71 7.40 -46.03
N GLY A 207 5.71 6.50 -45.96
CA GLY A 207 5.23 5.76 -47.13
C GLY A 207 4.63 6.65 -48.22
N THR A 208 3.88 7.70 -47.84
CA THR A 208 3.33 8.69 -48.78
C THR A 208 4.43 9.50 -49.44
N ILE A 209 5.40 10.00 -48.65
CA ILE A 209 6.56 10.76 -49.12
C ILE A 209 7.33 9.95 -50.18
N THR A 210 7.68 8.69 -49.89
CA THR A 210 8.41 7.84 -50.85
C THR A 210 7.65 7.64 -52.16
N LYS A 211 6.33 7.46 -52.10
CA LYS A 211 5.47 7.32 -53.29
C LYS A 211 5.42 8.62 -54.12
N LEU A 212 5.22 9.76 -53.44
CA LEU A 212 5.18 11.07 -54.10
C LEU A 212 6.52 11.42 -54.73
N GLN A 213 7.63 11.23 -54.01
CA GLN A 213 8.99 11.47 -54.53
C GLN A 213 9.25 10.65 -55.81
N SER A 214 8.93 9.34 -55.79
CA SER A 214 9.05 8.47 -56.97
C SER A 214 8.16 8.91 -58.14
N SER A 215 6.90 9.30 -57.87
CA SER A 215 5.98 9.77 -58.91
C SER A 215 6.45 11.08 -59.51
N ILE A 216 6.84 12.06 -58.69
CA ILE A 216 7.32 13.37 -59.14
C ILE A 216 8.57 13.18 -60.01
N GLN A 217 9.49 12.31 -59.60
CA GLN A 217 10.70 12.02 -60.38
C GLN A 217 10.35 11.42 -61.75
N THR A 218 9.44 10.46 -61.79
CA THR A 218 8.96 9.83 -63.04
C THR A 218 8.28 10.86 -63.94
N ASP A 219 7.33 11.63 -63.40
CA ASP A 219 6.59 12.65 -64.12
C ASP A 219 7.53 13.75 -64.66
N LYS A 220 8.57 14.14 -63.90
CA LYS A 220 9.61 15.09 -64.37
C LYS A 220 10.45 14.53 -65.52
N MET A 221 10.79 13.23 -65.50
CA MET A 221 11.47 12.59 -66.63
C MET A 221 10.58 12.58 -67.88
N THR A 222 9.30 12.21 -67.74
CA THR A 222 8.33 12.24 -68.84
C THR A 222 8.14 13.65 -69.39
N LEU A 223 8.03 14.66 -68.52
CA LEU A 223 7.92 16.07 -68.91
C LEU A 223 9.12 16.52 -69.74
N SER A 224 10.33 16.13 -69.33
CA SER A 224 11.56 16.45 -70.07
C SER A 224 11.57 15.82 -71.46
N GLY A 225 11.11 14.56 -71.58
CA GLY A 225 10.95 13.88 -72.86
C GLY A 225 9.92 14.56 -73.79
N LEU A 226 8.75 14.93 -73.26
CA LEU A 226 7.72 15.63 -74.02
C LEU A 226 8.19 17.01 -74.51
N LYS A 227 8.91 17.76 -73.65
CA LYS A 227 9.52 19.06 -74.04
C LYS A 227 10.56 18.91 -75.15
N ALA A 228 11.37 17.84 -75.12
CA ALA A 228 12.31 17.55 -76.19
C ALA A 228 11.59 17.24 -77.51
N GLN A 229 10.51 16.43 -77.48
CA GLN A 229 9.70 16.10 -78.66
C GLN A 229 9.01 17.33 -79.26
N LEU A 230 8.50 18.24 -78.42
CA LEU A 230 7.85 19.48 -78.85
C LEU A 230 8.76 20.34 -79.74
N SER A 231 10.06 20.32 -79.51
CA SER A 231 11.05 21.09 -80.29
C SER A 231 11.22 20.58 -81.74
N THR A 232 10.74 19.37 -82.02
CA THR A 232 10.92 18.68 -83.32
C THR A 232 9.61 18.36 -84.06
N SER A 233 8.45 18.69 -83.47
CA SER A 233 7.13 18.33 -84.02
C SER A 233 6.57 19.39 -84.99
N GLY A 234 5.77 18.95 -85.97
CA GLY A 234 5.04 19.83 -86.89
C GLY A 234 3.84 20.54 -86.22
N GLU A 235 3.32 21.61 -86.83
CA GLU A 235 2.35 22.55 -86.21
C GLU A 235 1.12 21.88 -85.58
N MET A 236 0.51 20.87 -86.21
CA MET A 236 -0.62 20.13 -85.62
C MET A 236 -0.23 19.27 -84.40
N GLY A 237 1.00 18.75 -84.36
CA GLY A 237 1.51 17.94 -83.24
C GLY A 237 1.95 18.77 -82.04
N LYS A 238 2.30 20.05 -82.26
CA LYS A 238 2.71 20.97 -81.19
C LYS A 238 1.60 21.25 -80.18
N MET A 239 0.39 21.56 -80.66
CA MET A 239 -0.74 21.91 -79.78
C MET A 239 -1.12 20.77 -78.83
N ALA A 240 -1.13 19.52 -79.33
CA ALA A 240 -1.42 18.35 -78.51
C ALA A 240 -0.32 18.10 -77.44
N LEU A 241 0.96 18.26 -77.81
CA LEU A 241 2.08 18.14 -76.89
C LEU A 241 2.10 19.25 -75.82
N GLU A 242 1.79 20.49 -76.20
CA GLU A 242 1.66 21.62 -75.27
C GLU A 242 0.58 21.39 -74.22
N GLN A 243 -0.56 20.81 -74.63
CA GLN A 243 -1.64 20.47 -73.71
C GLN A 243 -1.22 19.36 -72.73
N GLN A 244 -0.52 18.32 -73.20
CA GLN A 244 0.00 17.26 -72.34
C GLN A 244 1.06 17.77 -71.35
N ILE A 245 1.97 18.63 -71.82
CA ILE A 245 2.99 19.30 -70.99
C ILE A 245 2.31 20.10 -69.89
N SER A 246 1.33 20.93 -70.22
CA SER A 246 0.62 21.78 -69.26
C SER A 246 -0.11 20.94 -68.19
N GLN A 247 -0.76 19.85 -68.58
CA GLN A 247 -1.41 18.93 -67.64
C GLN A 247 -0.41 18.24 -66.71
N LEU A 248 0.75 17.84 -67.24
CA LEU A 248 1.79 17.17 -66.46
C LEU A 248 2.48 18.14 -65.48
N GLU A 249 2.71 19.39 -65.88
CA GLU A 249 3.21 20.44 -64.97
C GLU A 249 2.25 20.73 -63.83
N ALA A 250 0.94 20.84 -64.12
CA ALA A 250 -0.07 21.01 -63.10
C ALA A 250 -0.09 19.82 -62.10
N LYS A 251 0.01 18.59 -62.62
CA LYS A 251 0.08 17.37 -61.78
C LYS A 251 1.33 17.37 -60.89
N ILE A 252 2.51 17.70 -61.42
CA ILE A 252 3.76 17.77 -60.65
C ILE A 252 3.63 18.81 -59.52
N ASN A 253 3.13 20.01 -59.82
CA ASN A 253 2.93 21.06 -58.81
C ASN A 253 1.97 20.62 -57.69
N GLN A 254 0.91 19.90 -58.04
CA GLN A 254 -0.02 19.34 -57.06
C GLN A 254 0.67 18.29 -56.16
N GLN A 255 1.46 17.39 -56.76
CA GLN A 255 2.19 16.37 -56.00
C GLN A 255 3.28 16.97 -55.10
N GLU A 256 3.99 18.01 -55.56
CA GLU A 256 4.99 18.71 -54.75
C GLU A 256 4.35 19.43 -53.55
N THR A 257 3.13 19.93 -53.70
CA THR A 257 2.37 20.51 -52.57
C THR A 257 2.01 19.44 -51.55
N GLN A 258 1.46 18.31 -52.00
CA GLN A 258 1.16 17.16 -51.13
C GLN A 258 2.40 16.60 -50.43
N LEU A 259 3.56 16.61 -51.11
CA LEU A 259 4.83 16.18 -50.54
C LEU A 259 5.23 17.07 -49.36
N LYS A 260 5.16 18.39 -49.52
CA LYS A 260 5.46 19.35 -48.44
C LYS A 260 4.52 19.19 -47.24
N GLU A 261 3.23 18.99 -47.49
CA GLU A 261 2.24 18.74 -46.43
C GLU A 261 2.55 17.44 -45.66
N ALA A 262 2.91 16.36 -46.37
CA ALA A 262 3.30 15.10 -45.74
C ALA A 262 4.60 15.23 -44.93
N GLU A 263 5.59 15.97 -45.42
CA GLU A 263 6.84 16.26 -44.70
C GLU A 263 6.59 17.09 -43.43
N GLN A 264 5.73 18.10 -43.49
CA GLN A 264 5.33 18.89 -42.32
C GLN A 264 4.57 18.06 -41.29
N SER A 265 3.62 17.23 -41.74
CA SER A 265 2.86 16.31 -40.87
C SER A 265 3.79 15.31 -40.16
N LYS A 266 4.75 14.72 -40.90
CA LYS A 266 5.77 13.85 -40.33
C LYS A 266 6.59 14.57 -39.26
N LYS A 267 7.09 15.77 -39.58
CA LYS A 267 7.91 16.57 -38.65
C LYS A 267 7.13 16.95 -37.39
N ALA A 268 5.86 17.33 -37.52
CA ALA A 268 5.01 17.64 -36.37
C ALA A 268 4.86 16.44 -35.42
N SER A 269 4.70 15.23 -35.94
CA SER A 269 4.68 14.01 -35.11
C SER A 269 6.04 13.73 -34.45
N GLU A 270 7.15 13.92 -35.16
CA GLU A 270 8.50 13.76 -34.60
C GLU A 270 8.76 14.75 -33.46
N ASP A 271 8.40 16.02 -33.67
CA ASP A 271 8.53 17.08 -32.67
C ASP A 271 7.66 16.81 -31.44
N LYS A 272 6.43 16.31 -31.64
CA LYS A 272 5.53 15.94 -30.53
C LYS A 272 6.05 14.78 -29.69
N ILE A 273 6.62 13.75 -30.33
CA ILE A 273 7.28 12.65 -29.60
C ILE A 273 8.43 13.20 -28.75
N LYS A 274 9.32 13.97 -29.38
CA LYS A 274 10.57 14.43 -28.75
C LYS A 274 10.35 15.47 -27.65
N ASN A 275 9.44 16.41 -27.87
CA ASN A 275 9.32 17.59 -27.00
C ASN A 275 8.20 17.46 -25.95
N GLU A 276 7.24 16.56 -26.15
CA GLU A 276 6.10 16.39 -25.23
C GLU A 276 6.07 15.00 -24.62
N LEU A 277 6.01 13.95 -25.45
CA LEU A 277 5.67 12.61 -24.98
C LEU A 277 6.85 11.86 -24.33
N GLU A 278 8.07 11.94 -24.89
CA GLU A 278 9.26 11.35 -24.28
C GLU A 278 9.62 12.01 -22.92
N PRO A 279 9.63 13.35 -22.80
CA PRO A 279 9.84 13.99 -21.50
C PRO A 279 8.79 13.62 -20.47
N GLU A 280 7.50 13.57 -20.87
CA GLU A 280 6.43 13.15 -19.97
C GLU A 280 6.59 11.69 -19.54
N LYS A 281 6.98 10.79 -20.47
CA LYS A 281 7.28 9.39 -20.15
C LYS A 281 8.39 9.29 -19.08
N GLU A 282 9.49 10.01 -19.26
CA GLU A 282 10.61 10.00 -18.32
C GLU A 282 10.21 10.56 -16.95
N LYS A 283 9.49 11.68 -16.93
CA LYS A 283 8.96 12.31 -15.72
C LYS A 283 8.07 11.35 -14.93
N GLN A 284 7.13 10.68 -15.60
CA GLN A 284 6.22 9.74 -14.94
C GLN A 284 6.95 8.49 -14.45
N SER A 285 7.94 7.98 -15.19
CA SER A 285 8.77 6.86 -14.72
C SER A 285 9.53 7.21 -13.44
N LYS A 286 10.14 8.40 -13.37
CA LYS A 286 10.83 8.88 -12.16
C LYS A 286 9.89 9.04 -10.98
N ALA A 287 8.68 9.56 -11.21
CA ALA A 287 7.66 9.68 -10.17
C ALA A 287 7.25 8.32 -9.62
N ILE A 288 7.03 7.33 -10.48
CA ILE A 288 6.68 5.96 -10.07
C ILE A 288 7.77 5.34 -9.20
N ASP A 289 9.04 5.48 -9.58
CA ASP A 289 10.15 4.92 -8.82
C ASP A 289 10.35 5.61 -7.46
N SER A 290 10.17 6.93 -7.40
CA SER A 290 10.14 7.67 -6.14
C SER A 290 8.99 7.19 -5.23
N CYS A 291 7.79 7.00 -5.78
CA CYS A 291 6.64 6.51 -5.00
C CYS A 291 6.92 5.11 -4.44
N LYS A 292 7.52 4.20 -5.24
CA LYS A 292 7.90 2.85 -4.77
C LYS A 292 8.86 2.92 -3.58
N GLN A 293 9.90 3.77 -3.66
CA GLN A 293 10.87 3.93 -2.58
C GLN A 293 10.23 4.49 -1.31
N ASN A 294 9.32 5.46 -1.45
CA ASN A 294 8.59 6.05 -0.34
C ASN A 294 7.67 5.02 0.34
N ILE A 295 6.95 4.22 -0.46
CA ILE A 295 6.11 3.12 0.03
C ILE A 295 6.94 2.10 0.80
N GLU A 296 8.06 1.63 0.24
CA GLU A 296 8.94 0.65 0.89
C GLU A 296 9.48 1.17 2.24
N THR A 297 9.90 2.44 2.26
CA THR A 297 10.37 3.10 3.48
C THR A 297 9.27 3.21 4.53
N ALA A 298 8.04 3.55 4.12
CA ALA A 298 6.90 3.65 5.02
C ALA A 298 6.45 2.27 5.53
N GLU A 299 6.48 1.24 4.69
CA GLU A 299 6.20 -0.15 5.10
C GLU A 299 7.21 -0.65 6.14
N ALA A 300 8.51 -0.34 5.96
CA ALA A 300 9.55 -0.67 6.93
C ALA A 300 9.28 0.01 8.28
N LYS A 301 8.99 1.32 8.29
CA LYS A 301 8.63 2.06 9.52
C LYS A 301 7.39 1.49 10.19
N LYS A 302 6.35 1.17 9.42
CA LYS A 302 5.12 0.58 9.93
C LYS A 302 5.39 -0.78 10.60
N LYS A 303 6.23 -1.61 10.00
CA LYS A 303 6.61 -2.91 10.54
C LYS A 303 7.45 -2.79 11.82
N GLU A 304 8.40 -1.86 11.85
CA GLU A 304 9.21 -1.58 13.04
C GLU A 304 8.32 -1.12 14.21
N ALA A 305 7.44 -0.14 13.97
CA ALA A 305 6.51 0.37 14.98
C ALA A 305 5.52 -0.72 15.45
N ALA A 306 5.00 -1.57 14.54
CA ALA A 306 4.15 -2.69 14.90
C ALA A 306 4.87 -3.72 15.78
N THR A 307 6.12 -4.05 15.46
CA THR A 307 6.94 -4.97 16.25
C THR A 307 7.23 -4.40 17.64
N LYS A 308 7.50 -3.09 17.73
CA LYS A 308 7.69 -2.39 19.01
C LYS A 308 6.40 -2.38 19.82
N LYS A 309 5.26 -2.08 19.20
CA LYS A 309 3.93 -2.11 19.83
C LYS A 309 3.64 -3.47 20.47
N GLU A 310 3.83 -4.56 19.72
CA GLU A 310 3.58 -5.92 20.22
C GLU A 310 4.41 -6.25 21.48
N LYS A 311 5.70 -5.88 21.48
CA LYS A 311 6.58 -6.06 22.65
C LYS A 311 6.13 -5.24 23.86
N LEU A 312 5.71 -4.00 23.64
CA LEU A 312 5.22 -3.12 24.68
C LEU A 312 3.88 -3.63 25.26
N GLU A 313 2.94 -4.08 24.42
CA GLU A 313 1.66 -4.66 24.86
C GLU A 313 1.85 -5.93 25.69
N ALA A 314 2.74 -6.83 25.25
CA ALA A 314 3.09 -8.02 26.03
C ALA A 314 3.69 -7.66 27.40
N SER A 315 4.53 -6.62 27.44
CA SER A 315 5.12 -6.12 28.69
C SER A 315 4.08 -5.47 29.59
N LYS A 316 3.15 -4.68 29.03
CA LYS A 316 2.05 -4.04 29.76
C LYS A 316 1.26 -5.07 30.56
N GLY A 317 0.78 -6.13 29.92
CA GLY A 317 -0.01 -7.17 30.60
C GLY A 317 0.76 -7.91 31.71
N LYS A 318 2.09 -8.06 31.57
CA LYS A 318 2.95 -8.62 32.62
C LYS A 318 3.04 -7.69 33.83
N TYR A 319 3.23 -6.39 33.61
CA TYR A 319 3.45 -5.43 34.69
C TYR A 319 2.16 -4.96 35.36
N GLU A 320 1.01 -4.99 34.66
CA GLU A 320 -0.32 -4.79 35.28
C GLU A 320 -0.63 -5.87 36.32
N LYS A 321 -0.27 -7.14 36.04
CA LYS A 321 -0.37 -8.23 37.02
C LYS A 321 0.54 -7.99 38.23
N LYS A 322 1.81 -7.63 37.98
CA LYS A 322 2.76 -7.29 39.06
C LYS A 322 2.27 -6.12 39.91
N LEU A 323 1.65 -5.10 39.31
CA LEU A 323 1.08 -3.97 40.04
C LEU A 323 -0.01 -4.45 40.99
N THR A 324 -0.93 -5.28 40.50
CA THR A 324 -2.04 -5.84 41.28
C THR A 324 -1.52 -6.66 42.47
N ASP A 325 -0.52 -7.51 42.24
CA ASP A 325 0.09 -8.33 43.30
C ASP A 325 0.80 -7.46 44.36
N ALA A 326 1.53 -6.43 43.91
CA ALA A 326 2.19 -5.48 44.80
C ALA A 326 1.18 -4.70 45.65
N GLN A 327 0.13 -4.15 45.03
CA GLN A 327 -0.95 -3.45 45.73
C GLN A 327 -1.66 -4.34 46.76
N ASN A 328 -1.94 -5.60 46.42
CA ASN A 328 -2.55 -6.56 47.35
C ASN A 328 -1.65 -6.84 48.56
N LYS A 329 -0.34 -7.00 48.35
CA LYS A 329 0.63 -7.21 49.43
C LYS A 329 0.74 -5.98 50.33
N GLU A 330 0.91 -4.80 49.72
CA GLU A 330 1.03 -3.53 50.43
C GLU A 330 -0.25 -3.20 51.20
N THR A 331 -1.43 -3.45 50.64
CA THR A 331 -2.73 -3.27 51.33
C THR A 331 -2.80 -4.10 52.61
N LYS A 332 -2.38 -5.38 52.56
CA LYS A 332 -2.37 -6.25 53.75
C LYS A 332 -1.38 -5.75 54.81
N GLN A 333 -0.21 -5.28 54.38
CA GLN A 333 0.81 -4.73 55.27
C GLN A 333 0.33 -3.42 55.94
N LEU A 334 -0.24 -2.50 55.15
CA LEU A 334 -0.83 -1.25 55.65
C LEU A 334 -1.96 -1.51 56.65
N ALA A 335 -2.86 -2.44 56.35
CA ALA A 335 -3.95 -2.81 57.25
C ALA A 335 -3.44 -3.38 58.59
N SER A 336 -2.43 -4.25 58.54
CA SER A 336 -1.81 -4.84 59.73
C SER A 336 -1.14 -3.77 60.60
N LEU A 337 -0.27 -2.94 59.99
CA LEU A 337 0.42 -1.87 60.69
C LEU A 337 -0.54 -0.83 61.26
N HIS A 338 -1.57 -0.45 60.51
CA HIS A 338 -2.60 0.47 60.99
C HIS A 338 -3.35 -0.09 62.21
N THR A 339 -3.65 -1.39 62.21
CA THR A 339 -4.27 -2.07 63.37
C THR A 339 -3.33 -2.12 64.57
N GLU A 340 -2.06 -2.42 64.37
CA GLU A 340 -1.02 -2.40 65.42
C GLU A 340 -0.87 -1.01 66.05
N LEU A 341 -0.80 0.03 65.22
CA LEU A 341 -0.71 1.43 65.65
C LEU A 341 -1.94 1.83 66.48
N ALA A 342 -3.13 1.45 66.04
CA ALA A 342 -4.37 1.69 66.80
C ALA A 342 -4.36 0.96 68.15
N ASN A 343 -3.83 -0.25 68.22
CA ASN A 343 -3.70 -1.01 69.47
C ASN A 343 -2.68 -0.37 70.42
N TYR A 344 -1.52 0.08 69.93
CA TYR A 344 -0.53 0.78 70.74
C TYR A 344 -1.08 2.12 71.27
N ALA A 345 -1.81 2.89 70.44
CA ALA A 345 -2.45 4.12 70.87
C ALA A 345 -3.47 3.86 72.01
N LYS A 346 -4.31 2.82 71.87
CA LYS A 346 -5.24 2.40 72.94
C LYS A 346 -4.51 1.97 74.22
N GLN A 347 -3.45 1.18 74.09
CA GLN A 347 -2.64 0.74 75.23
C GLN A 347 -2.00 1.93 75.95
N PHE A 348 -1.44 2.87 75.19
CA PHE A 348 -0.84 4.10 75.71
C PHE A 348 -1.85 4.93 76.52
N GLN A 349 -3.08 5.07 76.02
CA GLN A 349 -4.15 5.79 76.73
C GLN A 349 -4.56 5.10 78.04
N SER A 350 -4.55 3.77 78.08
CA SER A 350 -4.95 2.98 79.27
C SER A 350 -3.85 2.79 80.33
N GLU A 351 -2.58 3.02 79.98
CA GLU A 351 -1.45 2.78 80.89
C GLU A 351 -1.21 4.00 81.80
N SER A 352 -0.98 3.76 83.10
CA SER A 352 -0.76 4.82 84.09
C SER A 352 0.71 4.93 84.52
N ASP A 353 1.50 3.87 84.35
CA ASP A 353 2.92 3.88 84.66
C ASP A 353 3.73 4.62 83.58
N ALA A 354 4.47 5.65 83.98
CA ALA A 354 5.25 6.49 83.05
C ALA A 354 6.36 5.69 82.31
N GLY A 355 6.99 4.72 82.98
CA GLY A 355 8.03 3.89 82.37
C GLY A 355 7.48 2.94 81.30
N LYS A 356 6.30 2.36 81.53
CA LYS A 356 5.60 1.53 80.54
C LYS A 356 5.03 2.36 79.39
N LYS A 357 4.49 3.55 79.66
CA LYS A 357 4.04 4.50 78.63
C LYS A 357 5.15 4.85 77.64
N ASN A 358 6.34 5.19 78.13
CA ASN A 358 7.49 5.50 77.27
C ASN A 358 7.85 4.32 76.36
N LYS A 359 7.84 3.09 76.87
CA LYS A 359 8.10 1.88 76.05
C LYS A 359 7.04 1.63 74.99
N ILE A 360 5.77 1.94 75.27
CA ILE A 360 4.67 1.85 74.28
C ILE A 360 4.87 2.92 73.20
N SER A 361 5.23 4.14 73.61
CA SER A 361 5.53 5.25 72.70
C SER A 361 6.68 4.93 71.75
N GLU A 362 7.79 4.36 72.25
CA GLU A 362 8.93 3.93 71.42
C GLU A 362 8.52 2.89 70.36
N LYS A 363 7.72 1.90 70.75
CA LYS A 363 7.19 0.87 69.83
C LYS A 363 6.26 1.48 68.79
N TYR A 364 5.39 2.40 69.19
CA TYR A 364 4.52 3.13 68.28
C TYR A 364 5.34 3.92 67.26
N VAL A 365 6.33 4.72 67.69
CA VAL A 365 7.17 5.54 66.81
C VAL A 365 7.87 4.67 65.76
N ALA A 366 8.43 3.52 66.18
CA ALA A 366 9.10 2.59 65.26
C ALA A 366 8.13 2.07 64.18
N LYS A 367 6.90 1.69 64.58
CA LYS A 367 5.87 1.20 63.65
C LYS A 367 5.27 2.31 62.79
N ALA A 368 5.15 3.52 63.32
CA ALA A 368 4.66 4.68 62.59
C ALA A 368 5.61 5.07 61.45
N LYS A 369 6.93 4.96 61.68
CA LYS A 369 7.94 5.13 60.61
C LYS A 369 7.80 4.08 59.51
N GLU A 370 7.66 2.79 59.87
CA GLU A 370 7.45 1.70 58.91
C GLU A 370 6.19 1.92 58.07
N TYR A 371 5.09 2.31 58.72
CA TYR A 371 3.81 2.60 58.08
C TYR A 371 3.89 3.81 57.15
N ASN A 372 4.46 4.93 57.60
CA ASN A 372 4.57 6.15 56.79
C ASN A 372 5.47 5.94 55.56
N GLU A 373 6.56 5.19 55.69
CA GLU A 373 7.41 4.84 54.54
C GLU A 373 6.67 3.94 53.53
N LEU A 374 5.80 3.04 53.99
CA LEU A 374 4.95 2.26 53.10
C LEU A 374 3.87 3.12 52.42
N CYS A 375 3.26 4.07 53.13
CA CYS A 375 2.30 5.04 52.59
C CYS A 375 2.91 5.93 51.49
N LYS A 376 4.17 6.34 51.61
CA LYS A 376 4.85 7.16 50.59
C LYS A 376 5.17 6.39 49.31
N ASN A 377 5.43 5.09 49.44
CA ASN A 377 5.92 4.24 48.35
C ASN A 377 4.84 3.34 47.74
N THR A 378 3.60 3.44 48.22
CA THR A 378 2.46 2.68 47.69
C THR A 378 1.63 3.50 46.71
N SER A 379 0.96 2.81 45.79
CA SER A 379 -0.14 3.34 44.98
C SER A 379 -1.52 3.04 45.57
N VAL A 380 -1.59 2.32 46.70
CA VAL A 380 -2.84 1.97 47.37
C VAL A 380 -3.44 3.21 48.02
N SER A 381 -4.70 3.49 47.70
CA SER A 381 -5.46 4.61 48.29
C SER A 381 -6.11 4.24 49.63
N GLY A 382 -6.46 5.24 50.42
CA GLY A 382 -7.19 5.06 51.69
C GLY A 382 -6.33 4.91 52.95
N TYR A 383 -5.01 5.04 52.82
CA TYR A 383 -4.08 5.08 53.95
C TYR A 383 -3.28 6.39 53.89
N THR A 384 -3.13 7.06 55.03
CA THR A 384 -2.45 8.36 55.14
C THR A 384 -1.45 8.30 56.28
N GLU A 385 -0.35 9.05 56.16
CA GLU A 385 0.68 9.11 57.20
C GLU A 385 0.09 9.43 58.58
N VAL A 386 0.61 8.76 59.61
CA VAL A 386 0.27 8.99 61.01
C VAL A 386 1.32 9.86 61.69
N ALA A 387 0.94 10.54 62.77
CA ALA A 387 1.88 11.27 63.60
C ALA A 387 2.94 10.34 64.21
N LEU A 388 4.14 10.86 64.45
CA LEU A 388 5.24 10.10 65.05
C LEU A 388 5.25 10.17 66.59
N ASP A 389 4.45 11.03 67.20
CA ASP A 389 4.37 11.18 68.65
C ASP A 389 2.95 10.85 69.14
N LEU A 390 2.86 10.15 70.28
CA LEU A 390 1.61 9.87 70.99
C LEU A 390 1.32 10.88 72.11
N ASN A 391 2.30 11.74 72.45
CA ASN A 391 2.16 12.79 73.46
C ASN A 391 1.66 14.12 72.90
N SER A 392 1.53 14.23 71.58
CA SER A 392 1.06 15.42 70.87
C SER A 392 -0.44 15.61 70.96
#